data_AF-A0A2T7A5X2-F1
#
_entry.id   AF-A0A2T7A5X2-F1
#
_cell.length_a   1.000
_cell.length_b   1.000
_cell.length_c   1.000
_cell.angle_alpha   90.00
_cell.angle_beta   90.00
_cell.angle_gamma   90.00
#
_symmetry.space_group_name_H-M   'P 1'
#
loop_
_entity.id
_entity.type
_entity.pdbx_description
1 polymer ?
#
loop_
_entity_poly.entity_id
_entity_poly.type
_entity_poly.pdbx_seq_one_letter_code
_entity_poly.pdbx_strand_id
1 'polypeptide(L)'
;MADEQYLTSLQPFILLAKSATGRAAADLVMQATAAPGCFVFSELLEMPNIQALANTDDGKKYFNLLKIFAYGWYGDYRDNAKNLPPLSASHLHKLKQLSLITLSSQGPQNLTYTSLKRTLDLSSTRALEDLTISAIYAHLLVAKLDTKAARIEVSSTAGRDVAPEEVPDMIGTLKNWCRQCEDVLGDIDEQVRSVQREAIAKKRAADEYERVVARRKEIVKSEEKGGGGGGGGGGMGPGIATGAPGGGGAAGKGKRVISEGDESAMRGSGGWGEDDEMEIDEGPFDGVTSAGSGAGGANTSKRRTRKSLGSGLGGILGGRQGRR
;
A
#
# COMPACT_ATOMS: atom_id res chain seq x y z
N MET A 1 -8.53 -12.80 -20.38
CA MET A 1 -9.86 -13.19 -20.91
C MET A 1 -10.51 -12.11 -21.78
N ALA A 2 -10.35 -10.80 -21.51
CA ALA A 2 -10.81 -9.75 -22.44
C ALA A 2 -9.88 -9.61 -23.68
N ASP A 3 -8.57 -9.69 -23.50
CA ASP A 3 -7.59 -9.55 -24.59
C ASP A 3 -7.75 -10.63 -25.67
N GLU A 4 -8.07 -11.85 -25.25
CA GLU A 4 -8.33 -12.99 -26.15
C GLU A 4 -9.59 -12.79 -27.00
N GLN A 5 -10.59 -12.08 -26.47
CA GLN A 5 -11.82 -11.75 -27.20
C GLN A 5 -11.56 -10.69 -28.28
N TYR A 6 -10.67 -9.74 -28.03
CA TYR A 6 -10.26 -8.74 -29.02
C TYR A 6 -9.49 -9.37 -30.17
N LEU A 7 -8.57 -10.29 -29.86
CA LEU A 7 -7.83 -11.06 -30.87
C LEU A 7 -8.76 -11.95 -31.71
N THR A 8 -9.74 -12.60 -31.08
CA THR A 8 -10.76 -13.39 -31.79
C THR A 8 -11.57 -12.52 -32.75
N SER A 9 -11.92 -11.31 -32.34
CA SER A 9 -12.67 -10.35 -33.17
C SER A 9 -11.82 -9.79 -34.32
N LEU A 10 -10.50 -9.73 -34.15
CA LEU A 10 -9.55 -9.26 -35.16
C LEU A 10 -9.18 -10.34 -36.20
N GLN A 11 -9.22 -11.61 -35.82
CA GLN A 11 -8.86 -12.75 -36.68
C GLN A 11 -9.49 -12.75 -38.09
N PRO A 12 -10.80 -12.48 -38.29
CA PRO A 12 -11.37 -12.42 -39.64
C PRO A 12 -10.79 -11.27 -40.48
N PHE A 13 -10.45 -10.15 -39.85
CA PHE A 13 -9.82 -9.01 -40.54
C PHE A 13 -8.37 -9.31 -40.91
N ILE A 14 -7.62 -10.03 -40.07
CA ILE A 14 -6.26 -10.48 -40.41
C ILE A 14 -6.30 -11.44 -41.61
N LEU A 15 -7.25 -12.38 -41.63
CA LEU A 15 -7.39 -13.31 -42.74
C LEU A 15 -7.67 -12.57 -44.05
N LEU A 16 -8.59 -11.60 -44.02
CA LEU A 16 -8.92 -10.80 -45.19
C LEU A 16 -7.77 -9.86 -45.58
N ALA A 17 -7.00 -9.36 -44.62
CA ALA A 17 -5.84 -8.50 -44.88
C ALA A 17 -4.73 -9.23 -45.64
N LYS A 18 -4.64 -10.57 -45.56
CA LYS A 18 -3.66 -11.36 -46.34
C LYS A 18 -3.93 -11.35 -47.85
N SER A 19 -5.18 -11.19 -48.27
CA SER A 19 -5.57 -11.17 -49.70
C SER A 19 -6.00 -9.79 -50.19
N ALA A 20 -6.38 -8.87 -49.30
CA ALA A 20 -6.78 -7.52 -49.64
C ALA A 20 -5.55 -6.65 -49.99
N THR A 21 -5.61 -5.95 -51.13
CA THR A 21 -4.57 -5.01 -51.58
C THR A 21 -5.20 -3.68 -52.00
N GLY A 22 -4.44 -2.59 -51.90
CA GLY A 22 -4.86 -1.25 -52.33
C GLY A 22 -6.18 -0.81 -51.68
N ARG A 23 -7.19 -0.52 -52.50
CA ARG A 23 -8.48 -0.01 -52.01
C ARG A 23 -9.19 -0.98 -51.05
N ALA A 24 -9.13 -2.28 -51.32
CA ALA A 24 -9.75 -3.28 -50.46
C ALA A 24 -9.13 -3.30 -49.05
N ALA A 25 -7.82 -3.06 -48.97
CA ALA A 25 -7.12 -2.97 -47.68
C ALA A 25 -7.46 -1.67 -46.95
N ALA A 26 -7.66 -0.55 -47.65
CA ALA A 26 -8.15 0.70 -47.05
C ALA A 26 -9.58 0.55 -46.49
N ASP A 27 -10.47 -0.11 -47.23
CA ASP A 27 -11.83 -0.38 -46.78
C ASP A 27 -11.84 -1.35 -45.57
N LEU A 28 -10.91 -2.31 -45.55
CA LEU A 28 -10.71 -3.21 -44.40
C LEU A 28 -10.27 -2.46 -43.15
N VAL A 29 -9.36 -1.47 -43.26
CA VAL A 29 -8.97 -0.61 -42.13
C VAL A 29 -10.18 0.12 -41.55
N MET A 30 -11.05 0.66 -42.41
CA MET A 30 -12.28 1.32 -41.96
C MET A 30 -13.23 0.32 -41.29
N GLN A 31 -13.39 -0.88 -41.83
CA GLN A 31 -14.23 -1.91 -41.20
C GLN A 31 -13.68 -2.37 -39.85
N ALA A 32 -12.37 -2.62 -39.75
CA ALA A 32 -11.71 -3.06 -38.52
C ALA A 32 -11.79 -1.97 -37.43
N THR A 33 -11.54 -0.71 -37.79
CA THR A 33 -11.62 0.41 -36.84
C THR A 33 -13.07 0.70 -36.43
N ALA A 34 -14.09 0.37 -37.22
CA ALA A 34 -15.50 0.44 -36.82
C ALA A 34 -15.97 -0.76 -35.97
N ALA A 35 -15.36 -1.94 -36.12
CA ALA A 35 -15.90 -3.20 -35.59
C ALA A 35 -15.99 -3.24 -34.06
N PRO A 36 -17.14 -3.53 -33.44
CA PRO A 36 -17.24 -3.63 -31.98
C PRO A 36 -16.36 -4.78 -31.46
N GLY A 37 -15.72 -4.59 -30.30
CA GLY A 37 -14.84 -5.59 -29.73
C GLY A 37 -13.43 -5.67 -30.36
N CYS A 38 -13.11 -4.85 -31.36
CA CYS A 38 -11.76 -4.75 -31.91
C CYS A 38 -11.08 -3.47 -31.40
N PHE A 39 -10.11 -3.62 -30.49
CA PHE A 39 -9.37 -2.51 -29.85
C PHE A 39 -7.85 -2.64 -29.95
N VAL A 40 -7.36 -3.78 -30.48
CA VAL A 40 -5.95 -4.08 -30.72
C VAL A 40 -5.76 -4.11 -32.23
N PHE A 41 -4.77 -3.38 -32.73
CA PHE A 41 -4.52 -3.16 -34.15
C PHE A 41 -3.05 -3.38 -34.55
N SER A 42 -2.13 -3.64 -33.62
CA SER A 42 -0.72 -3.90 -33.93
C SER A 42 -0.54 -5.00 -34.97
N GLU A 43 -1.22 -6.14 -34.79
CA GLU A 43 -1.16 -7.28 -35.73
C GLU A 43 -1.63 -6.90 -37.14
N LEU A 44 -2.64 -6.03 -37.24
CA LEU A 44 -3.13 -5.55 -38.53
C LEU A 44 -2.14 -4.56 -39.17
N LEU A 45 -1.50 -3.72 -38.36
CA LEU A 45 -0.50 -2.75 -38.80
C LEU A 45 0.80 -3.41 -39.29
N GLU A 46 1.17 -4.55 -38.70
CA GLU A 46 2.35 -5.33 -39.08
C GLU A 46 2.17 -6.12 -40.39
N MET A 47 0.94 -6.24 -40.90
CA MET A 47 0.69 -6.94 -42.15
C MET A 47 1.31 -6.24 -43.36
N PRO A 48 2.04 -6.98 -44.23
CA PRO A 48 2.77 -6.37 -45.34
C PRO A 48 1.84 -5.67 -46.34
N ASN A 49 0.61 -6.17 -46.51
CA ASN A 49 -0.38 -5.57 -47.39
C ASN A 49 -0.90 -4.22 -46.85
N ILE A 50 -0.96 -4.06 -45.53
CA ILE A 50 -1.34 -2.82 -44.86
C ILE A 50 -0.16 -1.85 -44.84
N GLN A 51 1.06 -2.32 -44.62
CA GLN A 51 2.28 -1.51 -44.77
C GLN A 51 2.46 -1.01 -46.20
N ALA A 52 2.11 -1.80 -47.21
CA ALA A 52 2.15 -1.38 -48.60
C ALA A 52 1.22 -0.19 -48.90
N LEU A 53 0.16 0.03 -48.12
CA LEU A 53 -0.71 1.20 -48.25
C LEU A 53 0.02 2.50 -47.96
N ALA A 54 1.03 2.48 -47.09
CA ALA A 54 1.88 3.65 -46.81
C ALA A 54 2.65 4.14 -48.04
N ASN A 55 2.82 3.30 -49.07
CA ASN A 55 3.48 3.67 -50.32
C ASN A 55 2.53 4.33 -51.33
N THR A 56 1.22 4.18 -51.16
CA THR A 56 0.20 4.73 -52.07
C THR A 56 -0.36 6.07 -51.56
N ASP A 57 -0.56 7.06 -52.44
CA ASP A 57 -0.98 8.40 -52.02
C ASP A 57 -2.35 8.41 -51.32
N ASP A 58 -3.30 7.62 -51.84
CA ASP A 58 -4.62 7.45 -51.24
C ASP A 58 -4.60 6.57 -49.98
N GLY A 59 -3.72 5.55 -49.92
CA GLY A 59 -3.64 4.60 -48.82
C GLY A 59 -2.92 5.13 -47.58
N LYS A 60 -2.00 6.10 -47.73
CA LYS A 60 -1.29 6.76 -46.62
C LYS A 60 -2.23 7.33 -45.56
N LYS A 61 -3.37 7.87 -45.98
CA LYS A 61 -4.37 8.46 -45.07
C LYS A 61 -4.99 7.40 -44.15
N TYR A 62 -5.28 6.22 -44.69
CA TYR A 62 -5.83 5.09 -43.94
C TYR A 62 -4.77 4.43 -43.06
N PHE A 63 -3.54 4.33 -43.53
CA PHE A 63 -2.43 3.83 -42.72
C PHE A 63 -2.16 4.73 -41.51
N ASN A 64 -2.10 6.05 -41.72
CA ASN A 64 -1.93 7.01 -40.63
C ASN A 64 -3.12 6.98 -39.66
N LEU A 65 -4.34 6.77 -40.16
CA LEU A 65 -5.50 6.56 -39.31
C LEU A 65 -5.32 5.32 -38.42
N LEU A 66 -4.91 4.19 -38.99
CA LEU A 66 -4.68 2.96 -38.23
C LEU A 66 -3.59 3.18 -37.17
N LYS A 67 -2.53 3.94 -37.50
CA LYS A 67 -1.49 4.31 -36.53
C LYS A 67 -2.04 5.14 -35.37
N ILE A 68 -2.97 6.06 -35.61
CA ILE A 68 -3.64 6.83 -34.54
C ILE A 68 -4.52 5.92 -33.69
N PHE A 69 -5.21 4.94 -34.27
CA PHE A 69 -5.99 3.95 -33.52
C PHE A 69 -5.09 2.99 -32.72
N ALA A 70 -3.91 2.65 -33.21
CA ALA A 70 -2.95 1.83 -32.49
C ALA A 70 -2.28 2.61 -31.35
N TYR A 71 -1.64 3.75 -31.64
CA TYR A 71 -0.75 4.44 -30.69
C TYR A 71 -1.22 5.85 -30.27
N GLY A 72 -1.94 6.56 -31.14
CA GLY A 72 -2.30 7.97 -30.92
C GLY A 72 -3.57 8.20 -30.08
N TRP A 73 -3.96 9.44 -29.85
CA TRP A 73 -5.22 9.79 -29.15
C TRP A 73 -6.15 10.67 -30.00
N TYR A 74 -7.33 10.99 -29.46
CA TYR A 74 -8.32 11.83 -30.12
C TYR A 74 -7.77 13.22 -30.52
N GLY A 75 -6.84 13.76 -29.73
CA GLY A 75 -6.15 15.02 -30.07
C GLY A 75 -5.40 14.93 -31.40
N ASP A 76 -4.66 13.84 -31.63
CA ASP A 76 -3.88 13.65 -32.86
C ASP A 76 -4.78 13.54 -34.10
N TYR A 77 -5.97 12.95 -33.95
CA TYR A 77 -6.97 12.92 -35.02
C TYR A 77 -7.46 14.32 -35.36
N ARG A 78 -7.79 15.12 -34.34
CA ARG A 78 -8.27 16.50 -34.53
C ARG A 78 -7.22 17.35 -35.24
N ASP A 79 -5.97 17.21 -34.85
CA ASP A 79 -4.86 18.01 -35.38
C ASP A 79 -4.50 17.58 -36.82
N ASN A 80 -4.71 16.30 -37.17
CA ASN A 80 -4.47 15.74 -38.50
C ASN A 80 -5.74 15.60 -39.37
N ALA A 81 -6.87 16.19 -38.97
CA ALA A 81 -8.17 15.98 -39.62
C ALA A 81 -8.19 16.26 -41.14
N LYS A 82 -7.32 17.15 -41.63
CA LYS A 82 -7.19 17.48 -43.07
C LYS A 82 -6.54 16.36 -43.91
N ASN A 83 -5.71 15.53 -43.28
CA ASN A 83 -4.92 14.49 -43.93
C ASN A 83 -5.52 13.09 -43.72
N LEU A 84 -6.64 12.98 -43.02
CA LEU A 84 -7.28 11.73 -42.65
C LEU A 84 -8.65 11.59 -43.31
N PRO A 85 -9.12 10.35 -43.54
CA PRO A 85 -10.46 10.13 -44.06
C PRO A 85 -11.53 10.56 -43.03
N PRO A 86 -12.73 10.95 -43.48
CA PRO A 86 -13.82 11.32 -42.59
C PRO A 86 -14.26 10.14 -41.73
N LEU A 87 -14.33 10.33 -40.42
CA LEU A 87 -14.74 9.30 -39.47
C LEU A 87 -16.25 9.31 -39.24
N SER A 88 -16.84 8.12 -39.19
CA SER A 88 -18.21 7.95 -38.71
C SER A 88 -18.29 8.09 -37.18
N ALA A 89 -19.51 8.24 -36.66
CA ALA A 89 -19.75 8.33 -35.21
C ALA A 89 -19.22 7.10 -34.43
N SER A 90 -19.24 5.90 -35.03
CA SER A 90 -18.72 4.68 -34.38
C SER A 90 -17.20 4.71 -34.23
N HIS A 91 -16.48 5.18 -35.24
CA HIS A 91 -15.03 5.36 -35.18
C HIS A 91 -14.63 6.39 -34.12
N LEU A 92 -15.33 7.53 -34.10
CA LEU A 92 -15.06 8.59 -33.12
C LEU A 92 -15.32 8.12 -31.70
N HIS A 93 -16.42 7.39 -31.47
CA HIS A 93 -16.72 6.79 -30.18
C HIS A 93 -15.58 5.86 -29.72
N LYS A 94 -15.14 4.94 -30.58
CA LYS A 94 -14.03 4.04 -30.28
C LYS A 94 -12.73 4.77 -30.01
N LEU A 95 -12.38 5.76 -30.82
CA LEU A 95 -11.16 6.55 -30.62
C LEU A 95 -11.19 7.29 -29.28
N LYS A 96 -12.35 7.81 -28.87
CA LYS A 96 -12.53 8.40 -27.54
C LYS A 96 -12.40 7.36 -26.42
N GLN A 97 -12.88 6.12 -26.61
CA GLN A 97 -12.67 5.02 -25.66
C GLN A 97 -11.18 4.66 -25.53
N LEU A 98 -10.46 4.51 -26.64
CA LEU A 98 -9.02 4.21 -26.65
C LEU A 98 -8.21 5.34 -26.00
N SER A 99 -8.58 6.58 -26.29
CA SER A 99 -7.96 7.76 -25.67
C SER A 99 -8.18 7.79 -24.15
N LEU A 100 -9.36 7.38 -23.69
CA LEU A 100 -9.66 7.26 -22.27
C LEU A 100 -8.76 6.22 -21.57
N ILE A 101 -8.47 5.09 -22.23
CA ILE A 101 -7.52 4.08 -21.71
C ILE A 101 -6.12 4.68 -21.60
N THR A 102 -5.63 5.33 -22.65
CA THR A 102 -4.30 5.96 -22.64
C THR A 102 -4.19 7.03 -21.54
N LEU A 103 -5.22 7.87 -21.37
CA LEU A 103 -5.26 8.86 -20.28
C LEU A 103 -5.30 8.23 -18.90
N SER A 104 -5.95 7.07 -18.75
CA SER A 104 -6.00 6.32 -17.51
C SER A 104 -4.64 5.71 -17.14
N SER A 105 -3.86 5.31 -18.14
CA SER A 105 -2.51 4.75 -17.95
C SER A 105 -1.48 5.82 -17.52
N GLN A 106 -1.61 7.06 -18.01
CA GLN A 106 -0.69 8.16 -17.68
C GLN A 106 -0.83 8.69 -16.24
N GLY A 107 -1.92 8.36 -15.54
CA GLY A 107 -2.07 8.59 -14.11
C GLY A 107 -3.37 9.30 -13.69
N PRO A 108 -3.63 9.35 -12.37
CA PRO A 108 -4.92 9.75 -11.81
C PRO A 108 -5.25 11.24 -11.98
N GLN A 109 -4.24 12.10 -12.19
CA GLN A 109 -4.45 13.55 -12.39
C GLN A 109 -5.27 13.85 -13.64
N ASN A 110 -5.17 12.99 -14.66
CA ASN A 110 -5.87 13.18 -15.93
C ASN A 110 -7.33 12.73 -15.89
N LEU A 111 -7.78 12.09 -14.80
CA LEU A 111 -9.10 11.46 -14.67
C LEU A 111 -10.18 12.35 -14.02
N THR A 112 -9.93 13.66 -13.96
CA THR A 112 -10.95 14.64 -13.54
C THR A 112 -11.91 14.93 -14.70
N TYR A 113 -13.20 15.12 -14.41
CA TYR A 113 -14.23 15.35 -15.44
C TYR A 113 -13.88 16.55 -16.33
N THR A 114 -13.34 17.63 -15.76
CA THR A 114 -12.91 18.83 -16.51
C THR A 114 -11.78 18.51 -17.50
N SER A 115 -10.80 17.71 -17.08
CA SER A 115 -9.68 17.32 -17.94
C SER A 115 -10.18 16.44 -19.08
N LEU A 116 -10.93 15.39 -18.76
CA LEU A 116 -11.48 14.44 -19.74
C LEU A 116 -12.44 15.10 -20.74
N LYS A 117 -13.29 16.02 -20.28
CA LYS A 117 -14.17 16.77 -21.18
C LYS A 117 -13.40 17.62 -22.17
N ARG A 118 -12.31 18.26 -21.72
CA ARG A 118 -11.47 19.12 -22.55
C ARG A 118 -10.65 18.30 -23.55
N THR A 119 -10.07 17.17 -23.12
CA THR A 119 -9.21 16.34 -23.98
C THR A 119 -10.02 15.53 -25.00
N LEU A 120 -11.20 15.02 -24.62
CA LEU A 120 -12.05 14.20 -25.49
C LEU A 120 -13.12 14.99 -26.24
N ASP A 121 -13.14 16.32 -26.08
CA ASP A 121 -14.11 17.25 -26.66
C ASP A 121 -15.56 16.74 -26.47
N LEU A 122 -15.99 16.70 -25.20
CA LEU A 122 -17.30 16.22 -24.79
C LEU A 122 -18.18 17.37 -24.32
N SER A 123 -19.37 17.48 -24.90
CA SER A 123 -20.32 18.57 -24.64
C SER A 123 -20.93 18.54 -23.23
N SER A 124 -21.17 17.35 -22.67
CA SER A 124 -21.87 17.18 -21.40
C SER A 124 -21.18 16.20 -20.46
N THR A 125 -21.48 16.29 -19.15
CA THR A 125 -21.02 15.29 -18.16
C THR A 125 -21.65 13.94 -18.45
N ARG A 126 -22.91 13.94 -18.87
CA ARG A 126 -23.63 12.75 -19.28
C ARG A 126 -22.91 11.99 -20.40
N ALA A 127 -22.44 12.70 -21.44
CA ALA A 127 -21.69 12.08 -22.52
C ALA A 127 -20.37 11.42 -22.06
N LEU A 128 -19.70 12.01 -21.06
CA LEU A 128 -18.50 11.41 -20.45
C LEU A 128 -18.84 10.15 -19.65
N GLU A 129 -19.92 10.20 -18.86
CA GLU A 129 -20.39 9.06 -18.08
C GLU A 129 -20.81 7.91 -19.02
N ASP A 130 -21.61 8.20 -20.05
CA ASP A 130 -22.05 7.20 -21.03
C ASP A 130 -20.87 6.59 -21.80
N LEU A 131 -19.84 7.38 -22.16
CA LEU A 131 -18.60 6.88 -22.77
C LEU A 131 -17.84 5.95 -21.81
N THR A 132 -17.74 6.34 -20.55
CA THR A 132 -17.04 5.57 -19.51
C THR A 132 -17.77 4.26 -19.23
N ILE A 133 -19.09 4.32 -19.09
CA ILE A 133 -19.96 3.15 -18.93
C ILE A 133 -19.81 2.21 -20.14
N SER A 134 -19.83 2.75 -21.36
CA SER A 134 -19.61 1.97 -22.58
C SER A 134 -18.23 1.28 -22.59
N ALA A 135 -17.19 1.95 -22.10
CA ALA A 135 -15.85 1.36 -21.99
C ALA A 135 -15.77 0.28 -20.88
N ILE A 136 -16.51 0.42 -19.78
CA ILE A 136 -16.65 -0.63 -18.76
C ILE A 136 -17.34 -1.87 -19.35
N TYR A 137 -18.45 -1.67 -20.08
CA TYR A 137 -19.17 -2.77 -20.73
C TYR A 137 -18.35 -3.46 -21.82
N ALA A 138 -17.46 -2.72 -22.48
CA ALA A 138 -16.52 -3.27 -23.45
C ALA A 138 -15.30 -3.95 -22.78
N HIS A 139 -15.24 -4.02 -21.45
CA HIS A 139 -14.13 -4.58 -20.67
C HIS A 139 -12.78 -3.89 -20.90
N LEU A 140 -12.81 -2.60 -21.28
CA LEU A 140 -11.61 -1.79 -21.49
C LEU A 140 -11.06 -1.21 -20.20
N LEU A 141 -11.94 -0.98 -19.22
CA LEU A 141 -11.58 -0.40 -17.94
C LEU A 141 -12.46 -0.93 -16.82
N VAL A 142 -11.82 -1.18 -15.69
CA VAL A 142 -12.47 -1.44 -14.42
C VAL A 142 -12.39 -0.16 -13.62
N ALA A 143 -13.48 0.59 -13.59
CA ALA A 143 -13.52 1.90 -12.96
C ALA A 143 -14.82 2.15 -12.18
N LYS A 144 -14.74 3.08 -11.23
CA LYS A 144 -15.87 3.63 -10.50
C LYS A 144 -15.99 5.12 -10.78
N LEU A 145 -17.22 5.59 -10.98
CA LEU A 145 -17.50 7.00 -11.20
C LEU A 145 -17.82 7.65 -9.85
N ASP A 146 -16.99 8.61 -9.42
CA ASP A 146 -17.28 9.47 -8.27
C ASP A 146 -17.85 10.79 -8.78
N THR A 147 -19.18 10.85 -8.88
CA THR A 147 -19.91 12.04 -9.35
C THR A 147 -19.81 13.20 -8.35
N LYS A 148 -19.60 12.93 -7.05
CA LYS A 148 -19.48 13.97 -6.02
C LYS A 148 -18.15 14.71 -6.15
N ALA A 149 -17.06 13.98 -6.36
CA ALA A 149 -15.74 14.57 -6.54
C ALA A 149 -15.40 14.86 -8.01
N ALA A 150 -16.32 14.59 -8.94
CA ALA A 150 -16.15 14.76 -10.38
C ALA A 150 -14.86 14.10 -10.92
N ARG A 151 -14.60 12.86 -10.48
CA ARG A 151 -13.44 12.06 -10.88
C ARG A 151 -13.83 10.63 -11.25
N ILE A 152 -13.00 10.00 -12.07
CA ILE A 152 -13.11 8.57 -12.41
C ILE A 152 -11.98 7.84 -11.68
N GLU A 153 -12.34 6.86 -10.86
CA GLU A 153 -11.38 6.01 -10.16
C GLU A 153 -11.17 4.73 -10.96
N VAL A 154 -10.03 4.62 -11.63
CA VAL A 154 -9.68 3.46 -12.45
C VAL A 154 -8.84 2.50 -11.63
N SER A 155 -9.32 1.26 -11.49
CA SER A 155 -8.61 0.18 -10.79
C SER A 155 -7.74 -0.65 -11.72
N SER A 156 -8.19 -0.84 -12.97
CA SER A 156 -7.45 -1.59 -13.98
C SER A 156 -7.88 -1.14 -15.37
N THR A 157 -6.96 -1.20 -16.33
CA THR A 157 -7.17 -0.85 -17.73
C THR A 157 -6.71 -2.01 -18.60
N ALA A 158 -7.41 -2.24 -19.71
CA ALA A 158 -6.94 -3.11 -20.77
C ALA A 158 -5.66 -2.52 -21.40
N GLY A 159 -4.77 -3.41 -21.83
CA GLY A 159 -3.59 -3.01 -22.60
C GLY A 159 -4.01 -2.53 -23.98
N ARG A 160 -3.53 -1.35 -24.36
CA ARG A 160 -3.58 -0.89 -25.75
C ARG A 160 -2.35 -1.42 -26.51
N ASP A 161 -2.37 -1.32 -27.83
CA ASP A 161 -1.20 -1.51 -28.68
C ASP A 161 -0.01 -0.69 -28.16
N VAL A 162 1.14 -1.35 -28.02
CA VAL A 162 2.39 -0.75 -27.54
C VAL A 162 3.25 -0.40 -28.74
N ALA A 163 3.70 0.85 -28.83
CA ALA A 163 4.62 1.21 -29.88
C ALA A 163 6.03 0.65 -29.55
N PRO A 164 6.80 0.20 -30.55
CA PRO A 164 8.15 -0.33 -30.32
C PRO A 164 9.08 0.66 -29.58
N GLU A 165 8.85 1.96 -29.76
CA GLU A 165 9.54 3.06 -29.08
C GLU A 165 9.24 3.18 -27.58
N GLU A 166 8.11 2.66 -27.10
CA GLU A 166 7.68 2.74 -25.69
C GLU A 166 8.21 1.57 -24.84
N VAL A 167 8.68 0.49 -25.49
CA VAL A 167 9.20 -0.71 -24.81
C VAL A 167 10.38 -0.40 -23.86
N PRO A 168 11.38 0.43 -24.24
CA PRO A 168 12.47 0.79 -23.34
C PRO A 168 11.99 1.51 -22.07
N ASP A 169 10.98 2.38 -22.18
CA ASP A 169 10.43 3.12 -21.04
C ASP A 169 9.68 2.18 -20.08
N MET A 170 8.94 1.20 -20.62
CA MET A 170 8.33 0.14 -19.81
C MET A 170 9.37 -0.66 -19.04
N ILE A 171 10.47 -1.06 -19.70
CA ILE A 171 11.59 -1.76 -19.05
C ILE A 171 12.20 -0.89 -17.95
N GLY A 172 12.40 0.40 -18.21
CA GLY A 172 12.91 1.36 -17.22
C GLY A 172 12.02 1.45 -15.98
N THR A 173 10.70 1.52 -16.19
CA THR A 173 9.70 1.58 -15.11
C THR A 173 9.73 0.31 -14.25
N LEU A 174 9.77 -0.86 -14.88
CA LEU A 174 9.85 -2.15 -14.17
C LEU A 174 11.16 -2.29 -13.39
N LYS A 175 12.29 -1.90 -13.97
CA LYS A 175 13.59 -1.93 -13.27
C LYS A 175 13.59 -0.99 -12.06
N ASN A 176 13.03 0.21 -12.20
CA ASN A 176 12.90 1.14 -11.09
C ASN A 176 12.03 0.55 -9.98
N TRP A 177 10.93 -0.12 -10.33
CA TRP A 177 10.09 -0.79 -9.34
C TRP A 177 10.80 -1.94 -8.63
N CYS A 178 11.54 -2.79 -9.35
CA CYS A 178 12.36 -3.83 -8.72
C CYS A 178 13.37 -3.24 -7.72
N ARG A 179 14.06 -2.16 -8.12
CA ARG A 179 15.00 -1.46 -7.24
C ARG A 179 14.31 -0.93 -5.98
N GLN A 180 13.13 -0.32 -6.11
CA GLN A 180 12.37 0.15 -4.95
C GLN A 180 12.00 -0.99 -4.00
N CYS A 181 11.65 -2.16 -4.54
CA CYS A 181 11.39 -3.35 -3.71
C CYS A 181 12.66 -3.83 -2.99
N GLU A 182 13.81 -3.84 -3.67
CA GLU A 182 15.10 -4.18 -3.07
C GLU A 182 15.51 -3.19 -1.97
N ASP A 183 15.34 -1.89 -2.21
CA ASP A 183 15.62 -0.83 -1.24
C ASP A 183 14.74 -1.00 0.02
N VAL A 184 13.42 -1.21 -0.15
CA VAL A 184 12.49 -1.42 0.99
C VAL A 184 12.83 -2.69 1.77
N LEU A 185 13.22 -3.77 1.09
CA LEU A 185 13.66 -5.00 1.77
C LEU A 185 14.95 -4.75 2.55
N GLY A 186 15.91 -4.02 1.98
CA GLY A 186 17.13 -3.61 2.66
C GLY A 186 16.86 -2.77 3.91
N ASP A 187 15.94 -1.81 3.82
CA ASP A 187 15.52 -0.98 4.95
C ASP A 187 14.89 -1.84 6.06
N ILE A 188 14.04 -2.80 5.72
CA ILE A 188 13.42 -3.73 6.69
C ILE A 188 14.50 -4.57 7.39
N ASP A 189 15.47 -5.10 6.65
CA ASP A 189 16.57 -5.88 7.21
C ASP A 189 17.43 -5.03 8.18
N GLU A 190 17.66 -3.76 7.86
CA GLU A 190 18.38 -2.84 8.76
C GLU A 190 17.59 -2.56 10.04
N GLN A 191 16.28 -2.35 9.93
CA GLN A 191 15.41 -2.16 11.10
C GLN A 191 15.40 -3.40 11.99
N VAL A 192 15.33 -4.61 11.41
CA VAL A 192 15.42 -5.86 12.17
C VAL A 192 16.73 -5.94 12.94
N ARG A 193 17.86 -5.62 12.29
CA ARG A 193 19.19 -5.61 12.95
C ARG A 193 19.27 -4.55 14.05
N SER A 194 18.63 -3.40 13.90
CA SER A 194 18.60 -2.36 14.94
C SER A 194 17.84 -2.84 16.17
N VAL A 195 16.63 -3.40 15.97
CA VAL A 195 15.81 -3.93 17.06
C VAL A 195 16.51 -5.08 17.78
N GLN A 196 17.18 -5.98 17.06
CA GLN A 196 17.97 -7.05 17.67
C GLN A 196 19.12 -6.49 18.52
N ARG A 197 19.85 -5.49 18.03
CA ARG A 197 20.93 -4.84 18.80
C ARG A 197 20.41 -4.17 20.06
N GLU A 198 19.28 -3.46 19.98
CA GLU A 198 18.65 -2.83 21.14
C GLU A 198 18.15 -3.86 22.15
N ALA A 199 17.54 -4.96 21.70
CA ALA A 199 17.10 -6.04 22.56
C ALA A 199 18.27 -6.69 23.31
N ILE A 200 19.39 -6.97 22.61
CA ILE A 200 20.61 -7.51 23.23
C ILE A 200 21.20 -6.51 24.23
N ALA A 201 21.29 -5.22 23.88
CA ALA A 201 21.80 -4.19 24.78
C ALA A 201 20.94 -4.05 26.04
N LYS A 202 19.61 -4.10 25.89
CA LYS A 202 18.67 -4.04 27.02
C LYS A 202 18.78 -5.27 27.92
N LYS A 203 18.92 -6.47 27.34
CA LYS A 203 19.16 -7.70 28.11
C LYS A 203 20.45 -7.59 28.92
N ARG A 204 21.56 -7.20 28.27
CA ARG A 204 22.85 -7.01 28.96
C ARG A 204 22.79 -5.98 30.09
N ALA A 205 22.11 -4.86 29.88
CA ALA A 205 21.93 -3.84 30.91
C ALA A 205 21.09 -4.34 32.09
N ALA A 206 20.06 -5.16 31.83
CA ALA A 206 19.27 -5.79 32.88
C ALA A 206 20.10 -6.79 33.69
N ASP A 207 20.87 -7.67 33.03
CA ASP A 207 21.74 -8.64 33.67
C ASP A 207 22.83 -7.95 34.52
N GLU A 208 23.42 -6.87 34.01
CA GLU A 208 24.40 -6.07 34.75
C GLU A 208 23.78 -5.40 35.99
N TYR A 209 22.59 -4.81 35.83
CA TYR A 209 21.85 -4.23 36.95
C TYR A 209 21.54 -5.26 38.03
N GLU A 210 21.08 -6.44 37.65
CA GLU A 210 20.80 -7.55 38.57
C GLU A 210 22.06 -7.99 39.32
N ARG A 211 23.19 -8.14 38.63
CA ARG A 211 24.49 -8.48 39.27
C ARG A 211 24.93 -7.41 40.27
N VAL A 212 24.74 -6.12 39.96
CA VAL A 212 25.06 -5.03 40.88
C VAL A 212 24.16 -5.07 42.11
N VAL A 213 22.85 -5.30 41.92
CA VAL A 213 21.89 -5.44 43.02
C VAL A 213 22.23 -6.64 43.90
N ALA A 214 22.54 -7.80 43.32
CA ALA A 214 22.94 -8.99 44.06
C ALA A 214 24.21 -8.75 44.90
N ARG A 215 25.24 -8.13 44.32
CA ARG A 215 26.46 -7.76 45.06
C ARG A 215 26.17 -6.80 46.21
N ARG A 216 25.33 -5.78 46.02
CA ARG A 216 24.95 -4.83 47.07
C ARG A 216 24.16 -5.52 48.19
N LYS A 217 23.25 -6.43 47.87
CA LYS A 217 22.49 -7.22 48.87
C LYS A 217 23.42 -8.05 49.75
N GLU A 218 24.42 -8.71 49.18
CA GLU A 218 25.40 -9.49 49.97
C GLU A 218 26.27 -8.61 50.87
N ILE A 219 26.68 -7.41 50.43
CA ILE A 219 27.41 -6.45 51.28
C ILE A 219 26.56 -6.04 52.49
N VAL A 220 25.30 -5.61 52.26
CA VAL A 220 24.38 -5.21 53.35
C VAL A 220 24.15 -6.35 54.35
N LYS A 221 23.96 -7.58 53.85
CA LYS A 221 23.79 -8.77 54.69
C LYS A 221 25.03 -9.09 55.53
N SER A 222 26.23 -8.79 55.02
CA SER A 222 27.48 -8.93 55.78
C SER A 222 27.66 -7.84 56.84
N GLU A 223 27.21 -6.61 56.56
CA GLU A 223 27.20 -5.49 57.53
C GLU A 223 26.19 -5.72 58.66
N GLU A 224 25.01 -6.26 58.37
CA GLU A 224 24.00 -6.61 59.39
C GLU A 224 24.48 -7.76 60.30
N LYS A 225 25.25 -8.73 59.78
CA LYS A 225 25.86 -9.80 60.58
C LYS A 225 27.07 -9.34 61.41
N GLY A 226 27.70 -8.22 61.05
CA GLY A 226 28.79 -7.60 61.82
C GLY A 226 28.33 -6.65 62.93
N GLY A 227 27.04 -6.29 62.97
CA GLY A 227 26.46 -5.32 63.92
C GLY A 227 25.79 -5.89 65.17
N GLY A 228 26.00 -7.17 65.48
CA GLY A 228 25.38 -7.84 66.64
C GLY A 228 26.28 -7.93 67.88
N GLY A 229 26.33 -6.88 68.71
CA GLY A 229 26.99 -6.95 70.03
C GLY A 229 26.90 -5.71 70.93
N GLY A 230 25.93 -5.72 71.87
CA GLY A 230 25.83 -4.89 73.11
C GLY A 230 25.11 -3.55 72.95
N GLY A 231 23.91 -3.27 73.49
CA GLY A 231 23.42 -3.43 74.88
C GLY A 231 24.09 -2.36 75.77
N GLY A 232 23.48 -1.37 76.41
CA GLY A 232 22.15 -1.16 76.99
C GLY A 232 22.36 -0.50 78.38
N GLY A 233 21.52 0.45 78.79
CA GLY A 233 21.39 0.86 80.21
C GLY A 233 21.92 2.27 80.57
N GLY A 234 21.03 3.11 81.10
CA GLY A 234 21.27 4.50 81.46
C GLY A 234 21.74 4.76 82.90
N GLY A 235 21.80 6.03 83.26
CA GLY A 235 22.01 6.47 84.65
C GLY A 235 22.63 7.87 84.79
N MET A 236 21.78 8.84 85.10
CA MET A 236 21.95 10.03 85.96
C MET A 236 23.28 10.83 85.98
N GLY A 237 23.16 12.14 85.75
CA GLY A 237 24.11 13.17 86.24
C GLY A 237 24.09 13.32 87.78
N PRO A 238 24.67 14.39 88.40
CA PRO A 238 24.76 15.76 87.87
C PRO A 238 26.08 16.51 88.15
N GLY A 239 26.22 17.73 87.60
CA GLY A 239 26.79 18.85 88.37
C GLY A 239 27.85 19.73 87.69
N ILE A 240 27.46 21.02 87.59
CA ILE A 240 28.26 22.26 87.72
C ILE A 240 28.51 23.08 86.45
N ALA A 241 28.10 24.34 86.60
CA ALA A 241 27.94 25.44 85.67
C ALA A 241 29.25 26.15 85.29
N THR A 242 29.23 26.87 84.16
CA THR A 242 29.35 28.36 84.10
C THR A 242 29.60 28.83 82.66
N GLY A 243 29.07 30.00 82.29
CA GLY A 243 29.61 30.84 81.20
C GLY A 243 28.69 31.15 80.02
N ALA A 244 28.02 32.32 80.07
CA ALA A 244 27.12 32.90 79.07
C ALA A 244 27.87 33.55 77.85
N PRO A 245 27.23 34.36 76.98
CA PRO A 245 26.20 34.01 75.98
C PRO A 245 26.49 34.63 74.58
N GLY A 246 25.66 34.28 73.59
CA GLY A 246 25.48 35.01 72.33
C GLY A 246 25.12 34.05 71.21
N GLY A 247 24.04 34.17 70.43
CA GLY A 247 23.08 35.23 70.22
C GLY A 247 22.68 35.16 68.75
N GLY A 248 21.41 34.81 68.46
CA GLY A 248 20.76 35.09 67.17
C GLY A 248 20.24 33.89 66.35
N GLY A 249 18.91 33.86 66.18
CA GLY A 249 18.34 33.74 64.83
C GLY A 249 17.47 32.52 64.48
N ALA A 250 16.14 32.72 64.58
CA ALA A 250 15.06 32.24 63.69
C ALA A 250 14.89 30.71 63.45
N ALA A 251 13.86 30.05 64.00
CA ALA A 251 12.44 30.05 63.61
C ALA A 251 12.15 29.43 62.22
N GLY A 252 11.57 28.22 62.20
CA GLY A 252 11.03 27.58 61.00
C GLY A 252 10.30 26.25 61.29
N LYS A 253 8.96 26.30 61.21
CA LYS A 253 7.98 25.24 61.51
C LYS A 253 8.10 23.99 60.64
N GLY A 254 7.64 22.83 61.13
CA GLY A 254 7.37 21.68 60.26
C GLY A 254 6.93 20.37 60.93
N LYS A 255 5.86 20.41 61.73
CA LYS A 255 5.22 19.26 62.38
C LYS A 255 4.42 18.45 61.33
N ARG A 256 4.63 17.13 61.21
CA ARG A 256 3.56 16.19 60.82
C ARG A 256 3.74 14.84 61.50
N VAL A 257 2.72 14.52 62.27
CA VAL A 257 2.48 13.31 63.06
C VAL A 257 1.81 12.30 62.14
N ILE A 258 2.22 11.04 62.26
CA ILE A 258 1.62 9.86 61.62
C ILE A 258 0.51 9.40 62.56
N SER A 259 -0.73 9.27 62.07
CA SER A 259 -1.84 8.66 62.81
C SER A 259 -2.41 7.49 62.01
N GLU A 260 -2.50 6.35 62.71
CA GLU A 260 -3.21 5.12 62.35
C GLU A 260 -4.71 5.31 62.10
N GLY A 261 -5.29 4.33 61.39
CA GLY A 261 -6.70 3.94 61.42
C GLY A 261 -7.30 3.78 60.01
N ASP A 262 -7.40 2.55 59.47
CA ASP A 262 -8.55 1.60 59.61
C ASP A 262 -9.71 1.94 58.65
N GLU A 263 -10.40 1.07 57.90
CA GLU A 263 -10.40 -0.37 57.64
C GLU A 263 -11.05 -0.62 56.26
N SER A 264 -10.73 -1.78 55.68
CA SER A 264 -11.63 -2.71 54.95
C SER A 264 -12.52 -2.21 53.80
N ALA A 265 -12.34 -2.80 52.60
CA ALA A 265 -13.03 -4.06 52.28
C ALA A 265 -12.81 -4.56 50.83
N MET A 266 -12.71 -5.90 50.75
CA MET A 266 -13.15 -6.82 49.69
C MET A 266 -12.22 -7.23 48.52
N ARG A 267 -11.88 -8.54 48.60
CA ARG A 267 -11.87 -9.58 47.53
C ARG A 267 -10.79 -9.41 46.46
N GLY A 268 -9.94 -10.39 46.13
CA GLY A 268 -9.90 -11.84 46.32
C GLY A 268 -9.20 -12.45 45.10
N SER A 269 -8.69 -13.69 45.25
CA SER A 269 -8.25 -14.62 44.17
C SER A 269 -6.80 -14.53 43.66
N GLY A 270 -6.11 -15.69 43.74
CA GLY A 270 -4.86 -16.05 43.04
C GLY A 270 -3.61 -15.82 43.90
N GLY A 271 -2.93 -16.81 44.48
CA GLY A 271 -2.49 -18.05 43.84
C GLY A 271 -1.18 -17.80 43.10
N TRP A 272 -0.13 -17.40 43.81
CA TRP A 272 1.21 -17.19 43.25
C TRP A 272 1.96 -18.53 43.29
N GLY A 273 1.96 -19.21 42.14
CA GLY A 273 2.85 -20.33 41.86
C GLY A 273 4.20 -19.82 41.36
N GLU A 274 5.22 -20.59 41.71
CA GLU A 274 6.65 -20.43 41.51
C GLU A 274 7.09 -20.18 40.05
N ASP A 275 8.21 -19.46 39.94
CA ASP A 275 9.36 -19.68 39.04
C ASP A 275 9.08 -20.00 37.55
N ASP A 276 9.27 -19.00 36.69
CA ASP A 276 9.62 -19.20 35.28
C ASP A 276 10.87 -18.36 34.94
N GLU A 277 12.04 -18.90 35.25
CA GLU A 277 13.32 -18.50 34.66
C GLU A 277 13.30 -18.87 33.17
N MET A 278 13.16 -17.88 32.28
CA MET A 278 13.19 -18.11 30.84
C MET A 278 14.64 -18.21 30.33
N GLU A 279 15.19 -19.43 30.35
CA GLU A 279 16.42 -19.77 29.62
C GLU A 279 16.19 -19.60 28.10
N ILE A 280 16.83 -18.59 27.52
CA ILE A 280 16.89 -18.42 26.06
C ILE A 280 18.16 -19.11 25.59
N ASP A 281 17.98 -20.21 24.86
CA ASP A 281 19.02 -21.06 24.25
C ASP A 281 20.05 -20.23 23.46
N GLU A 282 21.30 -20.24 23.92
CA GLU A 282 22.45 -19.62 23.26
C GLU A 282 23.05 -20.58 22.22
N GLY A 283 22.31 -20.84 21.14
CA GLY A 283 22.82 -21.53 19.96
C GLY A 283 23.32 -20.56 18.89
N PRO A 284 24.51 -20.76 18.28
CA PRO A 284 24.91 -20.03 17.09
C PRO A 284 23.93 -20.28 15.93
N PHE A 285 23.31 -19.21 15.44
CA PHE A 285 22.51 -19.25 14.21
C PHE A 285 23.46 -19.39 13.02
N ASP A 286 23.76 -20.63 12.63
CA ASP A 286 24.51 -20.92 11.41
C ASP A 286 23.67 -20.58 10.18
N GLY A 287 24.19 -19.66 9.38
CA GLY A 287 23.57 -19.16 8.17
C GLY A 287 23.39 -20.25 7.12
N VAL A 288 22.20 -20.30 6.51
CA VAL A 288 21.98 -21.08 5.29
C VAL A 288 22.66 -20.37 4.12
N THR A 289 23.68 -21.01 3.55
CA THR A 289 24.19 -20.71 2.22
C THR A 289 23.53 -21.66 1.21
N SER A 290 23.32 -21.17 0.00
CA SER A 290 22.57 -21.83 -1.06
C SER A 290 23.30 -23.03 -1.67
N ALA A 291 22.62 -24.17 -1.87
CA ALA A 291 22.76 -25.04 -3.04
C ALA A 291 21.67 -26.13 -3.12
N GLY A 292 20.89 -26.11 -4.20
CA GLY A 292 20.57 -27.28 -5.04
C GLY A 292 19.85 -28.51 -4.46
N SER A 293 18.64 -28.72 -4.99
CA SER A 293 18.12 -30.01 -5.51
C SER A 293 17.40 -30.99 -4.56
N GLY A 294 16.12 -31.23 -4.86
CA GLY A 294 15.59 -32.60 -4.88
C GLY A 294 14.50 -32.98 -3.87
N ALA A 295 13.27 -33.10 -4.40
CA ALA A 295 12.26 -34.12 -4.08
C ALA A 295 11.54 -34.12 -2.70
N GLY A 296 10.25 -33.74 -2.76
CA GLY A 296 9.14 -34.62 -2.38
C GLY A 296 8.70 -34.68 -0.91
N GLY A 297 7.44 -34.32 -0.64
CA GLY A 297 6.70 -34.94 0.47
C GLY A 297 5.74 -34.06 1.28
N ALA A 298 4.46 -34.11 0.89
CA ALA A 298 3.24 -34.10 1.71
C ALA A 298 3.04 -33.07 2.86
N ASN A 299 2.26 -32.05 2.50
CA ASN A 299 1.27 -31.29 3.28
C ASN A 299 0.60 -32.04 4.46
N THR A 300 0.52 -31.41 5.65
CA THR A 300 -0.72 -31.40 6.44
C THR A 300 -0.95 -30.03 7.09
N SER A 301 -2.10 -29.44 6.76
CA SER A 301 -2.58 -28.15 7.24
C SER A 301 -3.34 -28.29 8.57
N LYS A 302 -3.10 -27.39 9.53
CA LYS A 302 -4.07 -27.03 10.59
C LYS A 302 -4.08 -25.52 10.81
N ARG A 303 -4.87 -24.82 9.98
CA ARG A 303 -5.19 -23.40 10.12
C ARG A 303 -6.32 -23.24 11.14
N ARG A 304 -6.04 -22.68 12.32
CA ARG A 304 -7.07 -22.27 13.29
C ARG A 304 -7.58 -20.87 12.92
N THR A 305 -8.85 -20.81 12.53
CA THR A 305 -9.62 -19.58 12.31
C THR A 305 -10.13 -19.04 13.65
N ARG A 306 -9.86 -17.76 13.94
CA ARG A 306 -10.50 -17.03 15.05
C ARG A 306 -11.85 -16.49 14.57
N LYS A 307 -12.91 -16.96 15.22
CA LYS A 307 -14.32 -16.61 15.00
C LYS A 307 -14.63 -15.29 15.70
N SER A 308 -15.08 -14.29 14.96
CA SER A 308 -15.69 -13.06 15.48
C SER A 308 -17.05 -13.40 16.07
N LEU A 309 -17.27 -13.09 17.35
CA LEU A 309 -18.55 -13.19 18.04
C LEU A 309 -19.24 -11.82 17.98
N GLY A 310 -20.26 -11.73 17.14
CA GLY A 310 -21.33 -10.76 17.31
C GLY A 310 -22.31 -11.28 18.38
N SER A 311 -22.76 -10.40 19.25
CA SER A 311 -23.95 -10.57 20.07
C SER A 311 -24.53 -9.19 20.31
N GLY A 312 -25.66 -8.91 19.67
CA GLY A 312 -26.54 -7.81 20.05
C GLY A 312 -27.45 -8.23 21.20
N LEU A 313 -28.06 -7.22 21.83
CA LEU A 313 -29.38 -7.15 22.49
C LEU A 313 -29.46 -5.71 23.05
N GLY A 314 -30.35 -4.84 22.55
CA GLY A 314 -31.65 -4.53 23.18
C GLY A 314 -31.45 -3.84 24.54
N GLY A 315 -31.86 -2.63 24.86
CA GLY A 315 -32.91 -1.71 24.43
C GLY A 315 -33.34 -0.91 25.68
N ILE A 316 -34.13 0.16 25.49
CA ILE A 316 -35.10 0.76 26.45
C ILE A 316 -34.67 1.93 27.38
N LEU A 317 -35.53 2.98 27.33
CA LEU A 317 -35.74 4.21 28.15
C LEU A 317 -34.79 5.40 27.84
N GLY A 318 -35.21 6.56 27.31
CA GLY A 318 -36.41 7.39 27.57
C GLY A 318 -35.98 8.57 28.47
N GLY A 319 -36.27 9.86 28.27
CA GLY A 319 -36.98 10.67 27.29
C GLY A 319 -36.93 12.15 27.75
N ARG A 320 -37.52 13.06 26.94
CA ARG A 320 -37.85 14.49 27.23
C ARG A 320 -36.63 15.43 27.42
N GLN A 321 -36.64 16.70 27.01
CA GLN A 321 -37.64 17.64 26.50
C GLN A 321 -36.84 18.79 25.83
N GLY A 322 -37.24 19.32 24.66
CA GLY A 322 -37.81 20.67 24.52
C GLY A 322 -36.73 21.77 24.49
N ARG A 323 -36.76 22.84 23.69
CA ARG A 323 -37.81 23.50 22.92
C ARG A 323 -37.10 24.69 22.25
N ARG A 324 -37.59 25.07 21.07
CA ARG A 324 -37.44 26.36 20.38
C ARG A 324 -36.11 26.67 19.72
#